data_AF-A0A2V5UYM4-F1
#
_entry.id   AF-A0A2V5UYM4-F1
#
_cell.length_a   1.000
_cell.length_b   1.000
_cell.length_c   1.000
_cell.angle_alpha   90.00
_cell.angle_beta   90.00
_cell.angle_gamma   90.00
#
_symmetry.space_group_name_H-M   'P 1'
#
loop_
_entity.id
_entity.type
_entity.pdbx_description
1 polymer ?
#
loop_
_entity_poly.entity_id
_entity_poly.type
_entity_poly.pdbx_seq_one_letter_code
_entity_poly.pdbx_strand_id
1 'polypeptide(L)'
;MGGSAVGKIHWTGENPKLESSSGEGALRIRDGRVDNLPLLEKLAEVARNKSFEHLQLNDCSLSFAWRYPKIDIKDIAIEEKGKFRIEGAISIDHRSLHGAISLGLTQQYLDWLPNPEEVFSRERSGYLWTSVHLSGTIDEPKQDL
;
A
#
# COMPACT_ATOMS: atom_id res chain seq x y z
N MET A 1 -14.90 17.17 3.04
CA MET A 1 -14.26 16.79 1.77
C MET A 1 -14.85 15.46 1.34
N GLY A 2 -15.20 15.29 0.06
CA GLY A 2 -15.73 14.03 -0.45
C GLY A 2 -14.68 13.39 -1.36
N GLY A 3 -14.18 12.21 -0.98
CA GLY A 3 -13.36 11.39 -1.85
C GLY A 3 -14.23 10.63 -2.86
N SER A 4 -13.62 10.16 -3.95
CA SER A 4 -14.30 9.29 -4.91
C SER A 4 -13.55 7.96 -5.04
N ALA A 5 -14.32 6.87 -5.15
CA ALA A 5 -13.81 5.56 -5.45
C ALA A 5 -14.56 5.04 -6.68
N VAL A 6 -13.80 4.62 -7.70
CA VAL A 6 -14.34 4.07 -8.94
C VAL A 6 -13.60 2.78 -9.24
N GLY A 7 -14.33 1.74 -9.60
CA GLY A 7 -13.75 0.47 -9.98
C GLY A 7 -14.62 -0.29 -10.95
N LYS A 8 -14.03 -1.27 -11.62
CA LYS A 8 -14.72 -2.27 -12.42
C LYS A 8 -14.33 -3.63 -11.91
N ILE A 9 -15.31 -4.53 -11.83
CA ILE A 9 -15.11 -5.90 -11.38
C ILE A 9 -15.79 -6.80 -12.40
N HIS A 10 -15.04 -7.78 -12.91
CA HIS A 10 -15.57 -8.91 -13.64
C HIS A 10 -15.56 -10.11 -12.71
N TRP A 11 -16.73 -10.70 -12.51
CA TRP A 11 -16.96 -11.79 -11.57
C TRP A 11 -17.52 -12.99 -12.31
N THR A 12 -17.02 -14.19 -12.00
CA THR A 12 -17.53 -15.46 -12.54
C THR A 12 -17.59 -16.49 -11.43
N GLY A 13 -18.76 -17.07 -11.19
CA GLY A 13 -18.95 -18.16 -10.23
C GLY A 13 -20.35 -18.74 -10.27
N GLU A 14 -20.52 -19.96 -9.76
CA GLU A 14 -21.83 -20.61 -9.66
C GLU A 14 -22.72 -19.97 -8.59
N ASN A 15 -22.08 -19.36 -7.58
CA ASN A 15 -22.72 -18.66 -6.47
C ASN A 15 -21.75 -17.58 -5.94
N PRO A 16 -22.22 -16.56 -5.18
CA PRO A 16 -21.42 -15.39 -4.81
C PRO A 16 -20.30 -15.66 -3.80
N LYS A 17 -20.11 -16.91 -3.33
CA LYS A 17 -19.02 -17.26 -2.42
C LYS A 17 -17.67 -17.11 -3.13
N LEU A 18 -16.69 -16.56 -2.42
CA LEU A 18 -15.32 -16.40 -2.91
C LEU A 18 -14.69 -17.74 -3.28
N GLU A 19 -15.00 -18.79 -2.51
CA GLU A 19 -14.45 -20.15 -2.65
C GLU A 19 -14.88 -20.85 -3.94
N SER A 20 -16.04 -20.49 -4.48
CA SER A 20 -16.61 -21.05 -5.72
C SER A 20 -16.69 -20.01 -6.83
N SER A 21 -15.89 -18.96 -6.76
CA SER A 21 -15.82 -17.92 -7.77
C SER A 21 -14.39 -17.47 -8.06
N SER A 22 -14.26 -16.76 -9.18
CA SER A 22 -13.06 -16.03 -9.54
C SER A 22 -13.45 -14.69 -10.11
N GLY A 23 -12.50 -13.79 -10.16
CA GLY A 23 -12.71 -12.54 -10.84
C GLY A 23 -11.50 -11.64 -10.76
N GLU A 24 -11.65 -10.51 -11.41
CA GLU A 24 -10.61 -9.51 -11.56
C GLU A 24 -11.23 -8.13 -11.57
N GLY A 25 -10.44 -7.15 -11.19
CA GLY A 25 -10.90 -5.78 -11.17
C GLY A 25 -9.77 -4.79 -11.00
N ALA A 26 -10.16 -3.53 -11.12
CA ALA A 26 -9.30 -2.40 -10.82
C ALA A 26 -10.08 -1.43 -9.93
N LEU A 27 -9.37 -0.82 -8.99
CA LEU A 27 -9.88 0.20 -8.11
C LEU A 27 -9.03 1.45 -8.26
N ARG A 28 -9.67 2.61 -8.37
CA ARG A 28 -9.03 3.91 -8.26
C ARG A 28 -9.75 4.76 -7.22
N ILE A 29 -8.98 5.35 -6.31
CA ILE A 29 -9.45 6.27 -5.29
C ILE A 29 -8.78 7.63 -5.56
N ARG A 30 -9.56 8.70 -5.48
CA ARG A 30 -9.07 10.08 -5.56
C ARG A 30 -9.62 10.91 -4.42
N ASP A 31 -8.76 11.80 -3.92
CA ASP A 31 -9.07 12.71 -2.80
C ASP A 31 -9.64 11.95 -1.58
N GLY A 32 -9.12 10.73 -1.38
CA GLY A 32 -9.48 9.87 -0.26
C GLY A 32 -8.68 10.25 0.99
N ARG A 33 -9.13 9.74 2.13
CA ARG A 33 -8.40 9.89 3.39
C ARG A 33 -8.39 8.56 4.11
N VAL A 34 -7.21 8.17 4.59
CA VAL A 34 -7.05 7.03 5.47
C VAL A 34 -6.56 7.54 6.81
N ASP A 35 -7.28 7.13 7.85
CA ASP A 35 -7.03 7.46 9.24
C ASP A 35 -6.80 6.14 10.01
N ASN A 36 -6.14 6.23 11.17
CA ASN A 36 -5.99 5.13 12.14
C ASN A 36 -5.34 3.86 11.59
N LEU A 37 -4.31 3.98 10.73
CA LEU A 37 -3.46 2.84 10.40
C LEU A 37 -2.38 2.69 11.49
N PRO A 38 -2.25 1.53 12.15
CA PRO A 38 -1.26 1.33 13.23
C PRO A 38 0.19 1.62 12.81
N LEU A 39 0.55 1.38 11.54
CA LEU A 39 1.86 1.72 11.00
C LEU A 39 2.10 3.24 11.00
N LEU A 40 1.08 4.02 10.67
CA LEU A 40 1.15 5.48 10.59
C LEU A 40 1.28 6.13 11.95
N GLU A 41 0.60 5.60 12.96
CA GLU A 41 0.71 6.07 14.34
C GLU A 41 2.14 5.92 14.84
N LYS A 42 2.75 4.74 14.64
CA LYS A 42 4.16 4.50 14.99
C LYS A 42 5.12 5.40 14.22
N LEU A 43 4.88 5.60 12.91
CA LEU A 43 5.69 6.50 12.10
C LEU A 43 5.57 7.96 12.57
N ALA A 44 4.37 8.41 12.92
CA ALA A 44 4.15 9.74 13.48
C ALA A 44 4.89 9.94 14.81
N GLU A 45 4.89 8.93 15.68
CA GLU A 45 5.62 8.93 16.96
C GLU A 45 7.14 9.00 16.76
N VAL A 46 7.70 8.10 15.95
CA VAL A 46 9.15 8.01 15.71
C VAL A 46 9.66 9.25 14.99
N ALA A 47 8.96 9.70 13.94
CA ALA A 47 9.32 10.89 13.19
C ALA A 47 8.98 12.20 13.92
N ARG A 48 8.26 12.13 15.06
CA ARG A 48 7.66 13.28 15.77
C ARG A 48 6.89 14.21 14.82
N ASN A 49 6.20 13.63 13.84
CA ASN A 49 5.53 14.37 12.80
C ASN A 49 4.09 13.88 12.65
N LYS A 50 3.17 14.62 13.26
CA LYS A 50 1.73 14.31 13.25
C LYS A 50 1.09 14.28 11.86
N SER A 51 1.74 14.86 10.85
CA SER A 51 1.22 14.74 9.49
C SER A 51 1.12 13.27 9.03
N PHE A 52 1.90 12.35 9.61
CA PHE A 52 1.79 10.92 9.32
C PHE A 52 0.55 10.26 9.89
N GLU A 53 -0.14 10.83 10.89
CA GLU A 53 -1.36 10.24 11.50
C GLU A 53 -2.50 10.04 10.48
N HIS A 54 -2.44 10.78 9.37
CA HIS A 54 -3.43 10.73 8.30
C HIS A 54 -2.72 10.67 6.94
N LEU A 55 -3.25 9.85 6.03
CA LEU A 55 -2.82 9.86 4.63
C LEU A 55 -3.89 10.51 3.78
N GLN A 56 -3.50 11.55 3.05
CA GLN A 56 -4.31 12.07 1.95
C GLN A 56 -4.01 11.23 0.72
N LEU A 57 -4.98 10.42 0.30
CA LEU A 57 -4.90 9.60 -0.90
C LEU A 57 -5.25 10.47 -2.11
N ASN A 58 -4.29 11.24 -2.62
CA ASN A 58 -4.52 12.12 -3.77
C ASN A 58 -4.92 11.29 -5.01
N ASP A 59 -4.13 10.27 -5.31
CA ASP A 59 -4.43 9.27 -6.33
C ASP A 59 -3.94 7.91 -5.86
N CYS A 60 -4.83 6.94 -5.81
CA CYS A 60 -4.51 5.55 -5.48
C CYS A 60 -5.11 4.64 -6.52
N SER A 61 -4.33 3.68 -6.99
CA SER A 61 -4.81 2.63 -7.87
C SER A 61 -4.23 1.28 -7.51
N LEU A 62 -5.01 0.24 -7.79
CA LEU A 62 -4.56 -1.14 -7.76
C LEU A 62 -5.39 -1.96 -8.74
N SER A 63 -4.78 -3.02 -9.25
CA SER A 63 -5.44 -4.11 -9.96
C SER A 63 -5.48 -5.32 -9.03
N PHE A 64 -6.54 -6.10 -9.07
CA PHE A 64 -6.63 -7.33 -8.29
C PHE A 64 -7.25 -8.45 -9.11
N ALA A 65 -6.84 -9.67 -8.83
CA ALA A 65 -7.47 -10.88 -9.33
C ALA A 65 -7.55 -11.89 -8.20
N TRP A 66 -8.67 -12.60 -8.09
CA TRP A 66 -8.80 -13.70 -7.17
C TRP A 66 -9.24 -14.97 -7.88
N ARG A 67 -8.68 -16.08 -7.43
CA ARG A 67 -9.15 -17.44 -7.68
C ARG A 67 -8.83 -18.21 -6.42
N TYR A 68 -9.88 -18.56 -5.68
CA TYR A 68 -9.70 -19.18 -4.37
C TYR A 68 -8.70 -20.34 -4.43
N PRO A 69 -7.76 -20.43 -3.46
CA PRO A 69 -7.61 -19.57 -2.28
C PRO A 69 -6.74 -18.32 -2.46
N LYS A 70 -6.36 -17.99 -3.69
CA LYS A 70 -5.37 -16.97 -4.00
C LYS A 70 -6.00 -15.63 -4.40
N ILE A 71 -5.41 -14.55 -3.92
CA ILE A 71 -5.67 -13.18 -4.33
C ILE A 71 -4.33 -12.54 -4.71
N ASP A 72 -4.21 -12.07 -5.94
CA ASP A 72 -3.09 -11.26 -6.41
C ASP A 72 -3.52 -9.79 -6.48
N ILE A 73 -2.73 -8.90 -5.91
CA ILE A 73 -2.91 -7.44 -5.98
C ILE A 73 -1.65 -6.87 -6.63
N LYS A 74 -1.83 -6.17 -7.74
CA LYS A 74 -0.77 -5.67 -8.61
C LYS A 74 -1.00 -4.20 -8.92
N ASP A 75 0.01 -3.59 -9.53
CA ASP A 75 -0.03 -2.20 -9.96
C ASP A 75 -0.46 -1.26 -8.81
N ILE A 76 -0.06 -1.61 -7.58
CA ILE A 76 -0.30 -0.79 -6.41
C ILE A 76 0.45 0.51 -6.66
N ALA A 77 -0.28 1.61 -6.66
CA ALA A 77 0.26 2.96 -6.70
C ALA A 77 -0.57 3.80 -5.74
N ILE A 78 0.04 4.23 -4.64
CA ILE A 78 -0.59 5.05 -3.60
C ILE A 78 0.26 6.29 -3.46
N GLU A 79 -0.34 7.47 -3.55
CA GLU A 79 0.41 8.73 -3.46
C GLU A 79 -0.32 9.76 -2.58
N GLU A 80 0.44 10.31 -1.64
CA GLU A 80 0.19 11.64 -1.09
C GLU A 80 1.27 12.58 -1.65
N LYS A 81 0.86 13.42 -2.59
CA LYS A 81 1.75 14.24 -3.41
C LYS A 81 2.60 15.14 -2.51
N GLY A 82 3.92 15.05 -2.66
CA GLY A 82 4.88 15.83 -1.88
C GLY A 82 5.23 15.24 -0.50
N LYS A 83 4.68 14.08 -0.13
CA LYS A 83 4.97 13.41 1.14
C LYS A 83 5.46 11.98 0.97
N PHE A 84 4.63 11.09 0.43
CA PHE A 84 5.01 9.70 0.27
C PHE A 84 4.37 9.06 -0.96
N ARG A 85 4.96 7.95 -1.38
CA ARG A 85 4.48 7.11 -2.48
C ARG A 85 4.74 5.64 -2.19
N ILE A 86 3.78 4.77 -2.48
CA ILE A 86 3.95 3.31 -2.38
C ILE A 86 3.69 2.72 -3.75
N GLU A 87 4.59 1.85 -4.20
CA GLU A 87 4.45 1.09 -5.43
C GLU A 87 4.70 -0.40 -5.18
N GLY A 88 4.01 -1.31 -5.88
CA GLY A 88 4.38 -2.73 -5.82
C GLY A 88 3.26 -3.71 -6.07
N ALA A 89 3.44 -4.91 -5.51
CA ALA A 89 2.50 -6.01 -5.63
C ALA A 89 2.56 -6.90 -4.39
N ILE A 90 1.40 -7.44 -4.02
CA ILE A 90 1.24 -8.41 -2.95
C ILE A 90 0.37 -9.56 -3.42
N SER A 91 0.55 -10.72 -2.80
CA SER A 91 -0.22 -11.92 -3.05
C SER A 91 -0.59 -12.53 -1.71
N ILE A 92 -1.83 -12.99 -1.63
CA ILE A 92 -2.40 -13.65 -0.48
C ILE A 92 -2.82 -15.04 -0.94
N ASP A 93 -2.23 -16.07 -0.35
CA ASP A 93 -2.63 -17.46 -0.58
C ASP A 93 -3.22 -18.02 0.71
N HIS A 94 -4.53 -18.29 0.68
CA HIS A 94 -5.38 -18.46 1.86
C HIS A 94 -5.28 -17.27 2.82
N ARG A 95 -4.30 -17.29 3.72
CA ARG A 95 -4.02 -16.24 4.71
C ARG A 95 -2.55 -15.83 4.69
N SER A 96 -1.70 -16.53 3.94
CA SER A 96 -0.28 -16.24 3.82
C SER A 96 -0.09 -15.00 2.95
N LEU A 97 0.47 -13.95 3.53
CA LEU A 97 0.80 -12.72 2.84
C LEU A 97 2.24 -12.81 2.35
N HIS A 98 2.47 -12.47 1.09
CA HIS A 98 3.81 -12.28 0.55
C HIS A 98 3.84 -11.19 -0.52
N GLY A 99 4.96 -10.50 -0.66
CA GLY A 99 5.12 -9.52 -1.73
C GLY A 99 6.26 -8.55 -1.46
N ALA A 100 6.33 -7.54 -2.31
CA ALA A 100 7.27 -6.45 -2.13
C ALA A 100 6.59 -5.14 -2.53
N ILE A 101 6.81 -4.12 -1.72
CA ILE A 101 6.44 -2.75 -2.02
C ILE A 101 7.69 -1.87 -1.96
N SER A 102 7.75 -0.85 -2.78
CA SER A 102 8.70 0.24 -2.67
C SER A 102 8.01 1.41 -1.95
N LEU A 103 8.64 1.88 -0.87
CA LEU A 103 8.20 3.04 -0.10
C LEU A 103 9.09 4.23 -0.45
N GLY A 104 8.49 5.27 -1.02
CA GLY A 104 9.12 6.55 -1.34
C GLY A 104 8.68 7.64 -0.35
N LEU A 105 9.63 8.41 0.17
CA LEU A 105 9.38 9.58 1.04
C LEU A 105 10.14 10.80 0.51
N THR A 106 9.59 12.01 0.65
CA THR A 106 10.37 13.22 0.33
C THR A 106 11.35 13.54 1.46
N GLN A 107 12.49 14.16 1.14
CA GLN A 107 13.61 14.35 2.06
C GLN A 107 13.20 14.92 3.43
N GLN A 108 12.33 15.94 3.45
CA GLN A 108 11.85 16.59 4.67
C GLN A 108 11.16 15.64 5.67
N TYR A 109 10.70 14.47 5.21
CA TYR A 109 10.07 13.44 6.04
C TYR A 109 11.05 12.37 6.53
N LEU A 110 12.33 12.48 6.13
CA LEU A 110 13.43 11.61 6.55
C LEU A 110 14.43 12.32 7.46
N ASP A 111 14.26 13.62 7.74
CA ASP A 111 15.17 14.42 8.57
C ASP A 111 15.37 13.89 10.00
N TRP A 112 14.46 13.03 10.48
CA TRP A 112 14.57 12.37 11.78
C TRP A 112 15.47 11.13 11.77
N LEU A 113 15.71 10.54 10.60
CA LEU A 113 16.47 9.31 10.43
C LEU A 113 17.95 9.66 10.20
N PRO A 114 18.89 9.21 11.06
CA PRO A 114 20.31 9.35 10.76
C PRO A 114 20.68 8.52 9.53
N ASN A 115 21.51 9.09 8.64
CA ASN A 115 21.96 8.49 7.38
C ASN A 115 20.81 7.87 6.56
N PRO A 116 19.79 8.65 6.17
CA PRO A 116 18.61 8.12 5.50
C PRO A 116 18.94 7.37 4.20
N GLU A 117 20.03 7.72 3.53
CA GLU A 117 20.57 7.05 2.35
C GLU A 117 20.97 5.58 2.57
N GLU A 118 21.25 5.14 3.81
CA GLU A 118 21.53 3.72 4.11
C GLU A 118 20.28 2.86 3.97
N VAL A 119 19.10 3.42 4.27
CA VAL A 119 17.81 2.72 4.18
C VAL A 119 17.10 3.06 2.87
N PHE A 120 17.11 4.33 2.47
CA PHE A 120 16.49 4.88 1.27
C PHE A 120 17.56 5.19 0.22
N SER A 121 18.09 4.12 -0.39
CA SER A 121 19.27 4.18 -1.27
C SER A 121 19.00 4.64 -2.70
N ARG A 122 17.74 4.88 -3.08
CA ARG A 122 17.36 5.23 -4.46
C ARG A 122 16.55 6.51 -4.50
N GLU A 123 16.94 7.46 -5.34
CA GLU A 123 16.15 8.66 -5.61
C GLU A 123 15.43 8.56 -6.96
N ARG A 124 14.11 8.80 -6.98
CA ARG A 124 13.31 8.82 -8.21
C ARG A 124 12.06 9.66 -8.02
N SER A 125 11.76 10.52 -9.01
CA SER A 125 10.55 11.35 -9.05
C SER A 125 10.36 12.26 -7.82
N GLY A 126 11.45 12.71 -7.20
CA GLY A 126 11.43 13.57 -6.01
C GLY A 126 11.23 12.82 -4.68
N TYR A 127 11.29 11.49 -4.70
CA TYR A 127 11.22 10.64 -3.51
C TYR A 127 12.52 9.85 -3.33
N LEU A 128 12.91 9.65 -2.08
CA LEU A 128 13.90 8.67 -1.65
C LEU A 128 13.17 7.36 -1.34
N TRP A 129 13.66 6.25 -1.90
CA TRP A 129 12.97 4.97 -1.94
C TRP A 129 13.73 3.87 -1.21
N THR A 130 12.97 3.06 -0.49
CA THR A 130 13.39 1.77 0.06
C THR A 130 12.47 0.65 -0.40
N SER A 131 12.92 -0.60 -0.35
CA SER A 131 12.09 -1.76 -0.62
C SER A 131 11.68 -2.40 0.69
N VAL A 132 10.41 -2.78 0.81
CA VAL A 132 9.86 -3.47 1.97
C VAL A 132 9.34 -4.82 1.47
N HIS A 133 9.91 -5.89 1.99
CA HIS A 133 9.40 -7.23 1.79
C HIS A 133 8.29 -7.49 2.79
N LEU A 134 7.17 -8.01 2.30
CA LEU A 134 6.00 -8.35 3.10
C LEU A 134 5.90 -9.86 3.19
N SER A 135 5.66 -10.36 4.39
CA SER A 135 5.54 -11.79 4.69
C SER A 135 4.54 -12.04 5.83
N GLY A 136 4.41 -13.29 6.30
CA GLY A 136 3.55 -13.64 7.42
C GLY A 136 2.11 -13.93 7.00
N THR A 137 1.14 -13.39 7.74
CA THR A 137 -0.28 -13.61 7.44
C THR A 137 -1.03 -12.30 7.31
N ILE A 138 -2.27 -12.34 6.82
CA ILE A 138 -3.12 -11.14 6.72
C ILE A 138 -3.47 -10.52 8.07
N ASP A 139 -3.47 -11.29 9.16
CA ASP A 139 -3.75 -10.79 10.52
C ASP A 139 -2.47 -10.42 11.26
N GLU A 140 -1.36 -11.10 10.94
CA GLU A 140 -0.03 -10.86 11.49
C GLU A 140 0.97 -10.62 10.34
N PRO A 141 0.85 -9.49 9.63
CA PRO A 141 1.78 -9.15 8.56
C PRO A 141 3.15 -8.88 9.17
N LYS A 142 4.18 -9.40 8.50
CA LYS A 142 5.59 -9.13 8.82
C LYS A 142 6.19 -8.28 7.72
N GLN A 143 7.16 -7.46 8.10
CA GLN A 143 7.90 -6.61 7.19
C GLN A 143 9.40 -6.70 7.46
N ASP A 144 10.19 -6.66 6.40
CA ASP A 144 11.64 -6.58 6.40
C ASP A 144 12.12 -5.56 5.34
N LEU A 145 13.24 -4.89 5.63
CA LEU A 145 13.89 -3.87 4.80
C LEU A 145 15.15 -4.44 4.12
#